data_AF-A0AAV7CNB3-F1
#
_entry.id   AF-A0AAV7CNB3-F1
#
_cell.length_a   1.000
_cell.length_b   1.000
_cell.length_c   1.000
_cell.angle_alpha   90.00
_cell.angle_beta   90.00
_cell.angle_gamma   90.00
#
_symmetry.space_group_name_H-M   'P 1'
#
loop_
_entity.id
_entity.type
_entity.pdbx_description
1 polymer ?
#
loop_
_entity_poly.entity_id
_entity_poly.type
_entity_poly.pdbx_seq_one_letter_code
_entity_poly.pdbx_strand_id
1 'polypeptide(L)'
;MVGPLPAKGPVQSSVAEDFERRAWKMKQKLMSNDGEPKNPARESWMTELPPELTNFGLGPRTFKRRTNERSGDRSDWTDTPADKERKAREKREGKASSKKGDEIPQVSERDKRLSEQVSMYNDSKRSQSLIDLHRKKLKRKADEDKDKPKERRAFDREQDLQVNRFDDAQKKALLRKSKELNTKFSHGNSSMFL
;
A
#
# COMPACT_ATOMS: atom_id res chain seq x y z
N MET A 1 -19.62 21.21 16.04
CA MET A 1 -19.51 20.34 17.21
C MET A 1 -20.92 19.96 17.63
N VAL A 2 -21.47 18.91 17.05
CA VAL A 2 -22.83 18.45 17.37
C VAL A 2 -22.71 16.98 17.76
N GLY A 3 -22.48 16.76 19.05
CA GLY A 3 -22.68 15.47 19.69
C GLY A 3 -24.01 15.48 20.44
N PRO A 4 -24.55 14.31 20.81
CA PRO A 4 -25.79 14.25 21.55
C PRO A 4 -25.65 15.05 22.86
N LEU A 5 -26.60 15.96 23.12
CA LEU A 5 -26.66 16.66 24.38
C LEU A 5 -26.83 15.63 25.51
N PRO A 6 -26.05 15.70 26.60
CA PRO A 6 -26.23 14.81 27.73
C PRO A 6 -27.63 15.01 28.33
N ALA A 7 -28.26 13.92 28.74
CA ALA A 7 -29.59 13.96 29.35
C ALA A 7 -29.56 14.87 30.59
N LYS A 8 -30.41 15.90 30.60
CA LYS A 8 -30.58 16.79 31.75
C LYS A 8 -31.59 16.17 32.71
N GLY A 9 -31.10 15.38 33.66
CA GLY A 9 -31.89 14.80 34.75
C GLY A 9 -31.12 13.71 35.50
N PRO A 10 -31.52 13.35 36.73
CA PRO A 10 -30.93 12.20 37.42
C PRO A 10 -31.15 10.95 36.55
N VAL A 11 -30.06 10.27 36.19
CA VAL A 11 -30.09 9.04 35.41
C VAL A 11 -30.71 7.95 36.30
N GLN A 12 -32.01 7.74 36.15
CA GLN A 12 -32.79 6.75 36.90
C GLN A 12 -32.56 5.31 36.42
N SER A 13 -31.69 5.08 35.43
CA SER A 13 -31.35 3.73 34.99
C SER A 13 -30.29 3.13 35.92
N SER A 14 -30.74 2.33 36.88
CA SER A 14 -29.86 1.44 37.62
C SER A 14 -29.18 0.47 36.66
N VAL A 15 -27.88 0.24 36.83
CA VAL A 15 -27.10 -0.74 36.04
C VAL A 15 -27.79 -2.12 36.04
N ALA A 16 -28.49 -2.46 37.13
CA ALA A 16 -29.30 -3.68 37.24
C ALA A 16 -30.45 -3.73 36.22
N GLU A 17 -31.20 -2.63 36.04
CA GLU A 17 -32.28 -2.55 35.04
C GLU A 17 -31.74 -2.69 33.61
N ASP A 18 -30.55 -2.18 33.34
CA ASP A 18 -29.90 -2.35 32.04
C ASP A 18 -29.47 -3.79 31.77
N PHE A 19 -29.08 -4.54 32.81
CA PHE A 19 -28.83 -5.98 32.70
C PHE A 19 -30.14 -6.73 32.46
N GLU A 20 -31.21 -6.42 33.20
CA GLU A 20 -32.52 -7.05 33.03
C GLU A 20 -33.13 -6.78 31.65
N ARG A 21 -33.06 -5.53 31.16
CA ARG A 21 -33.51 -5.17 29.81
C ARG A 21 -32.73 -5.90 28.72
N ARG A 22 -31.40 -6.04 28.88
CA ARG A 22 -30.56 -6.81 27.94
C ARG A 22 -30.91 -8.30 27.98
N ALA A 23 -31.08 -8.87 29.16
CA ALA A 23 -31.48 -10.27 29.34
C ALA A 23 -32.86 -10.55 28.72
N TRP A 24 -33.82 -9.65 28.92
CA TRP A 24 -35.16 -9.77 28.34
C TRP A 24 -35.15 -9.66 26.82
N LYS A 25 -34.37 -8.72 26.25
CA LYS A 25 -34.17 -8.63 24.79
C LYS A 25 -33.51 -9.88 24.20
N MET A 26 -32.52 -10.45 24.89
CA MET A 26 -31.87 -11.69 24.44
C MET A 26 -32.84 -12.87 24.52
N LYS A 27 -33.63 -12.97 25.59
CA LYS A 27 -34.69 -13.98 25.73
C LYS A 27 -35.74 -13.86 24.63
N GLN A 28 -36.22 -12.65 24.34
CA GLN A 28 -37.16 -12.42 23.23
C GLN A 28 -36.56 -12.82 21.88
N LYS A 29 -35.28 -12.49 21.60
CA LYS A 29 -34.59 -12.93 20.37
C LYS A 29 -34.45 -14.44 20.24
N LEU A 30 -34.28 -15.16 21.36
CA LEU A 30 -34.18 -16.63 21.37
C LEU A 30 -35.55 -17.30 21.26
N MET A 31 -36.63 -16.66 21.73
CA MET A 31 -37.98 -17.20 21.76
C MET A 31 -38.82 -16.81 20.54
N SER A 32 -38.47 -15.71 19.87
CA SER A 32 -39.13 -15.28 18.62
C SER A 32 -38.61 -16.17 17.49
N ASN A 33 -39.41 -17.17 17.12
CA ASN A 33 -39.11 -18.17 16.11
C ASN A 33 -39.21 -17.63 14.66
N ASP A 34 -39.19 -16.30 14.47
CA ASP A 34 -39.33 -15.59 13.19
C ASP A 34 -38.03 -15.52 12.39
N GLY A 35 -37.05 -16.35 12.73
CA GLY A 35 -35.87 -16.56 11.93
C GLY A 35 -35.83 -18.02 11.55
N GLU A 36 -36.26 -18.35 10.33
CA GLU A 36 -35.68 -19.50 9.63
C GLU A 36 -34.19 -19.58 9.97
N PRO A 37 -33.62 -20.77 10.20
CA PRO A 37 -32.19 -20.92 10.30
C PRO A 37 -31.61 -20.54 8.94
N LYS A 38 -31.36 -19.24 8.73
CA LYS A 38 -30.35 -18.77 7.79
C LYS A 38 -29.06 -19.32 8.36
N ASN A 39 -28.75 -20.56 7.97
CA ASN A 39 -27.38 -21.06 7.94
C ASN A 39 -26.52 -19.86 7.57
N PRO A 40 -25.40 -19.59 8.28
CA PRO A 40 -24.58 -18.42 8.00
C PRO A 40 -24.10 -18.51 6.54
N ALA A 41 -24.91 -17.95 5.65
CA ALA A 41 -24.70 -18.00 4.23
C ALA A 41 -23.54 -17.04 4.02
N ARG A 42 -22.46 -17.60 3.49
CA ARG A 42 -21.31 -16.79 3.13
C ARG A 42 -21.79 -15.72 2.16
N GLU A 43 -21.36 -14.50 2.38
CA GLU A 43 -21.74 -13.35 1.56
C GLU A 43 -21.46 -13.66 0.07
N SER A 44 -22.25 -13.09 -0.85
CA SER A 44 -22.16 -13.43 -2.28
C SER A 44 -20.77 -13.25 -2.86
N TRP A 45 -19.99 -12.26 -2.39
CA TRP A 45 -18.59 -12.07 -2.80
C TRP A 45 -17.64 -13.21 -2.39
N MET A 46 -18.03 -14.06 -1.43
CA MET A 46 -17.26 -15.24 -1.01
C MET A 46 -17.61 -16.51 -1.77
N THR A 47 -18.78 -16.56 -2.42
CA THR A 47 -19.33 -17.78 -3.03
C THR A 47 -19.49 -17.66 -4.53
N GLU A 48 -19.84 -16.48 -5.01
CA GLU A 48 -20.00 -16.17 -6.42
C GLU A 48 -18.72 -15.56 -6.96
N LEU A 49 -18.18 -16.17 -8.02
CA LEU A 49 -17.07 -15.57 -8.74
C LEU A 49 -17.56 -14.31 -9.46
N PRO A 50 -16.72 -13.27 -9.57
CA PRO A 50 -17.01 -12.15 -10.46
C PRO A 50 -17.36 -12.65 -11.87
N PRO A 51 -18.31 -12.01 -12.58
CA PRO A 51 -18.77 -12.43 -13.91
C PRO A 51 -17.65 -12.48 -14.96
N GLU A 52 -16.52 -11.83 -14.69
CA GLU A 52 -15.29 -11.87 -15.47
C GLU A 52 -14.51 -13.21 -15.37
N LEU A 53 -14.76 -14.01 -14.33
CA LEU A 53 -13.99 -15.22 -13.95
C LEU A 53 -14.81 -16.52 -14.04
N THR A 54 -15.76 -16.59 -14.96
CA THR A 54 -16.66 -17.75 -15.14
C THR A 54 -15.96 -19.10 -15.40
N ASN A 55 -14.72 -19.09 -15.93
CA ASN A 55 -14.00 -20.31 -16.33
C ASN A 55 -12.85 -20.70 -15.37
N PHE A 56 -12.92 -20.34 -14.09
CA PHE A 56 -11.91 -20.75 -13.10
C PHE A 56 -12.28 -22.12 -12.51
N GLY A 57 -11.80 -23.22 -13.11
CA GLY A 57 -12.09 -24.59 -12.68
C GLY A 57 -10.87 -25.51 -12.63
N LEU A 58 -11.06 -26.73 -12.09
CA LEU A 58 -10.05 -27.81 -11.94
C LEU A 58 -9.65 -28.51 -13.26
N GLY A 59 -10.04 -27.96 -14.41
CA GLY A 59 -9.63 -28.46 -15.72
C GLY A 59 -8.21 -28.02 -16.10
N PRO A 60 -7.56 -28.71 -17.06
CA PRO A 60 -6.25 -28.31 -17.56
C PRO A 60 -6.28 -26.87 -18.09
N ARG A 61 -5.41 -26.02 -17.55
CA ARG A 61 -5.38 -24.58 -17.84
C ARG A 61 -4.50 -24.30 -19.06
N THR A 62 -5.08 -23.78 -20.13
CA THR A 62 -4.33 -23.28 -21.30
C THR A 62 -4.32 -21.76 -21.33
N PHE A 63 -3.20 -21.14 -21.74
CA PHE A 63 -3.14 -19.70 -21.95
C PHE A 63 -4.13 -19.26 -23.04
N LYS A 64 -4.81 -18.12 -22.83
CA LYS A 64 -5.66 -17.52 -23.86
C LYS A 64 -4.76 -17.02 -25.00
N ARG A 65 -4.99 -17.51 -26.23
CA ARG A 65 -4.22 -17.13 -27.44
C ARG A 65 -4.54 -15.73 -27.96
N ARG A 66 -5.61 -15.08 -27.46
CA ARG A 66 -6.05 -13.73 -27.85
C ARG A 66 -6.32 -12.89 -26.60
N THR A 67 -6.06 -11.59 -26.69
CA THR A 67 -6.39 -10.61 -25.65
C THR A 67 -7.91 -10.51 -25.53
N ASN A 68 -8.45 -10.67 -24.32
CA ASN A 68 -9.89 -10.57 -24.09
C ASN A 68 -10.23 -9.11 -23.75
N GLU A 69 -10.82 -8.39 -24.69
CA GLU A 69 -11.25 -6.99 -24.54
C GLU A 69 -12.30 -6.78 -23.44
N ARG A 70 -13.03 -7.85 -23.07
CA ARG A 70 -14.06 -7.79 -22.03
C ARG A 70 -13.49 -7.71 -20.63
N SER A 71 -12.28 -8.22 -20.42
CA SER A 71 -11.76 -8.25 -19.07
C SER A 71 -11.05 -6.95 -18.77
N GLY A 72 -11.44 -6.34 -17.65
CA GLY A 72 -11.17 -4.97 -17.23
C GLY A 72 -9.74 -4.46 -17.46
N ASP A 73 -9.53 -3.16 -17.24
CA ASP A 73 -8.29 -2.51 -17.61
C ASP A 73 -7.07 -3.20 -16.97
N ARG A 74 -6.24 -3.82 -17.81
CA ARG A 74 -4.97 -4.45 -17.42
C ARG A 74 -3.77 -3.56 -17.73
N SER A 75 -4.01 -2.38 -18.32
CA SER A 75 -2.96 -1.47 -18.79
C SER A 75 -2.01 -1.03 -17.68
N ASP A 76 -2.46 -1.08 -16.42
CA ASP A 76 -1.61 -0.82 -15.25
C ASP A 76 -0.35 -1.71 -15.23
N TRP A 77 -0.46 -2.96 -15.65
CA TRP A 77 0.63 -3.94 -15.66
C TRP A 77 1.02 -4.43 -17.07
N THR A 78 0.12 -4.43 -18.04
CA THR A 78 0.40 -4.95 -19.39
C THR A 78 0.97 -3.92 -20.36
N ASP A 79 0.89 -2.62 -20.06
CA ASP A 79 1.39 -1.61 -20.98
C ASP A 79 2.92 -1.57 -20.99
N THR A 80 3.48 -1.68 -22.19
CA THR A 80 4.89 -1.40 -22.42
C THR A 80 5.17 0.10 -22.26
N PRO A 81 6.43 0.54 -22.04
CA PRO A 81 6.76 1.96 -21.95
C PRO A 81 6.29 2.78 -23.17
N ALA A 82 6.34 2.20 -24.36
CA ALA A 82 5.86 2.83 -25.60
C ALA A 82 4.31 2.95 -25.62
N ASP A 83 3.60 1.94 -25.13
CA ASP A 83 2.13 2.00 -25.02
C ASP A 83 1.69 3.07 -24.01
N LYS A 84 2.41 3.21 -22.88
CA LYS A 84 2.16 4.26 -21.88
C LYS A 84 2.32 5.66 -22.46
N GLU A 85 3.38 5.88 -23.25
CA GLU A 85 3.62 7.17 -23.90
C GLU A 85 2.54 7.48 -24.96
N ARG A 86 2.17 6.51 -25.80
CA ARG A 86 1.08 6.66 -26.77
C ARG A 86 -0.25 6.99 -26.09
N LYS A 87 -0.62 6.25 -25.04
CA LYS A 87 -1.84 6.47 -24.26
C LYS A 87 -1.85 7.83 -23.56
N ALA A 88 -0.71 8.26 -23.01
CA ALA A 88 -0.56 9.59 -22.40
C ALA A 88 -0.75 10.71 -23.44
N ARG A 89 -0.21 10.55 -24.65
CA ARG A 89 -0.40 11.48 -25.76
C ARG A 89 -1.85 11.54 -26.22
N GLU A 90 -2.49 10.40 -26.41
CA GLU A 90 -3.91 10.31 -26.79
C GLU A 90 -4.85 10.92 -25.74
N LYS A 91 -4.51 10.78 -24.44
CA LYS A 91 -5.24 11.43 -23.34
C LYS A 91 -5.08 12.95 -23.36
N ARG A 92 -3.89 13.47 -23.68
CA ARG A 92 -3.65 14.92 -23.86
C ARG A 92 -4.35 15.47 -25.10
N GLU A 93 -4.44 14.68 -26.16
CA GLU A 93 -5.12 15.03 -27.41
C GLU A 93 -6.65 14.84 -27.35
N GLY A 94 -7.21 14.40 -26.22
CA GLY A 94 -8.65 14.23 -26.02
C GLY A 94 -9.29 13.09 -26.83
N LYS A 95 -8.49 12.26 -27.52
CA LYS A 95 -8.97 11.17 -28.40
C LYS A 95 -9.23 9.87 -27.65
N ALA A 96 -8.71 9.73 -26.43
CA ALA A 96 -9.06 8.62 -25.57
C ALA A 96 -10.50 8.81 -25.09
N SER A 97 -11.45 8.05 -25.65
CA SER A 97 -12.78 7.89 -25.06
C SER A 97 -12.56 7.44 -23.61
N SER A 98 -12.82 8.32 -22.65
CA SER A 98 -12.89 7.90 -21.25
C SER A 98 -13.95 6.81 -21.20
N LYS A 99 -13.54 5.56 -20.97
CA LYS A 99 -14.49 4.52 -20.62
C LYS A 99 -15.18 5.04 -19.36
N LYS A 100 -16.45 5.44 -19.52
CA LYS A 100 -17.36 5.77 -18.42
C LYS A 100 -17.33 4.59 -17.45
N GLY A 101 -16.62 4.72 -16.34
CA GLY A 101 -16.38 3.62 -15.41
C GLY A 101 -15.56 4.06 -14.21
N ASP A 102 -14.58 4.94 -14.42
CA ASP A 102 -13.87 5.59 -13.31
C ASP A 102 -14.58 6.90 -12.94
N GLU A 103 -15.78 6.80 -12.38
CA GLU A 103 -16.24 7.86 -11.50
C GLU A 103 -15.25 7.92 -10.34
N ILE A 104 -14.28 8.84 -10.44
CA ILE A 104 -13.46 9.23 -9.29
C ILE A 104 -14.44 9.44 -8.15
N PRO A 105 -14.39 8.66 -7.06
CA PRO A 105 -15.33 8.80 -5.97
C PRO A 105 -15.35 10.28 -5.57
N GLN A 106 -16.47 10.95 -5.82
CA GLN A 106 -16.61 12.36 -5.52
C GLN A 106 -16.48 12.48 -4.00
N VAL A 107 -15.28 12.86 -3.54
CA VAL A 107 -14.96 13.01 -2.13
C VAL A 107 -16.01 13.95 -1.54
N SER A 108 -16.75 13.49 -0.53
CA SER A 108 -17.85 14.26 0.02
C SER A 108 -17.34 15.60 0.55
N GLU A 109 -18.14 16.66 0.51
CA GLU A 109 -17.70 17.97 1.02
C GLU A 109 -17.26 17.91 2.49
N ARG A 110 -17.86 17.01 3.28
CA ARG A 110 -17.43 16.72 4.65
C ARG A 110 -16.00 16.21 4.72
N ASP A 111 -15.63 15.27 3.85
CA ASP A 111 -14.29 14.67 3.85
C ASP A 111 -13.24 15.69 3.41
N LYS A 112 -13.58 16.57 2.46
CA LYS A 112 -12.70 17.69 2.06
C LYS A 112 -12.40 18.61 3.25
N ARG A 113 -13.44 19.06 3.96
CA ARG A 113 -13.29 19.91 5.16
C ARG A 113 -12.47 19.21 6.24
N LEU A 114 -12.72 17.92 6.47
CA LEU A 114 -11.96 17.15 7.45
C LEU A 114 -10.49 17.04 7.04
N SER A 115 -10.21 16.78 5.76
CA SER A 115 -8.83 16.68 5.26
C SER A 115 -8.06 17.99 5.42
N GLU A 116 -8.72 19.14 5.19
CA GLU A 116 -8.14 20.47 5.39
C GLU A 116 -7.84 20.73 6.87
N GLN A 117 -8.80 20.45 7.76
CA GLN A 117 -8.60 20.58 9.22
C GLN A 117 -7.42 19.73 9.72
N VAL A 118 -7.33 18.48 9.25
CA VAL A 118 -6.23 17.58 9.59
C VAL A 118 -4.90 18.09 9.03
N SER A 119 -4.88 18.63 7.80
CA SER A 119 -3.68 19.26 7.22
C SER A 119 -3.21 20.43 8.07
N MET A 120 -4.11 21.37 8.39
CA MET A 120 -3.78 22.55 9.21
C MET A 120 -3.22 22.16 10.59
N TYR A 121 -3.80 21.14 11.22
CA TYR A 121 -3.29 20.61 12.49
C TYR A 121 -1.90 19.99 12.33
N ASN A 122 -1.70 19.16 11.30
CA ASN A 122 -0.41 18.53 11.03
C ASN A 122 0.67 19.58 10.74
N ASP A 123 0.37 20.63 9.97
CA ASP A 123 1.35 21.66 9.61
C ASP A 123 1.78 22.52 10.81
N SER A 124 0.88 22.73 11.78
CA SER A 124 1.15 23.57 12.96
C SER A 124 1.70 22.81 14.17
N LYS A 125 1.29 21.55 14.37
CA LYS A 125 1.65 20.75 15.56
C LYS A 125 2.63 19.62 15.27
N ARG A 126 2.74 19.17 14.03
CA ARG A 126 3.60 18.04 13.66
C ARG A 126 4.85 18.52 12.94
N SER A 127 5.96 17.85 13.19
CA SER A 127 7.16 18.01 12.37
C SER A 127 6.93 17.42 10.96
N GLN A 128 7.79 17.81 10.03
CA GLN A 128 7.72 17.33 8.64
C GLN A 128 7.74 15.80 8.58
N SER A 129 6.89 15.23 7.72
CA SER A 129 6.84 13.78 7.50
C SER A 129 8.21 13.28 6.99
N LEU A 130 8.58 12.06 7.38
CA LEU A 130 9.80 11.41 6.89
C LEU A 130 9.85 11.36 5.35
N ILE A 131 8.71 11.15 4.71
CA ILE A 131 8.59 11.19 3.25
C ILE A 131 8.88 12.58 2.70
N ASP A 132 8.38 13.63 3.36
CA ASP A 132 8.60 15.01 2.91
C ASP A 132 10.04 15.46 3.16
N LEU A 133 10.65 15.03 4.27
CA LEU A 133 12.08 15.20 4.52
C LEU A 133 12.92 14.53 3.43
N HIS A 134 12.57 13.30 3.05
CA HIS A 134 13.25 12.59 1.97
C HIS A 134 13.08 13.31 0.62
N ARG A 135 11.86 13.76 0.28
CA ARG A 135 11.59 14.55 -0.93
C ARG A 135 12.38 15.85 -0.95
N LYS A 136 12.43 16.58 0.16
CA LYS A 136 13.24 17.81 0.30
C LYS A 136 14.72 17.52 0.13
N LYS A 137 15.23 16.44 0.73
CA LYS A 137 16.62 16.02 0.59
C LYS A 137 16.98 15.69 -0.87
N LEU A 138 16.10 14.99 -1.59
CA LEU A 138 16.31 14.71 -3.02
C LEU A 138 16.29 15.99 -3.86
N LYS A 139 15.36 16.92 -3.60
CA LYS A 139 15.32 18.22 -4.29
C LYS A 139 16.59 19.03 -4.04
N ARG A 140 17.02 19.14 -2.78
CA ARG A 140 18.25 19.87 -2.42
C ARG A 140 19.48 19.30 -3.11
N LYS A 141 19.63 17.97 -3.14
CA LYS A 141 20.71 17.32 -3.90
C LYS A 141 20.64 17.63 -5.40
N ALA A 142 19.44 17.60 -5.97
CA ALA A 142 19.26 17.91 -7.38
C ALA A 142 19.59 19.38 -7.70
N ASP A 143 19.31 20.32 -6.79
CA ASP A 143 19.67 21.73 -6.95
C ASP A 143 21.17 21.96 -6.74
N GLU A 144 21.79 21.34 -5.73
CA GLU A 144 23.25 21.32 -5.53
C GLU A 144 24.02 20.74 -6.73
N ASP A 145 23.41 19.80 -7.47
CA ASP A 145 24.01 19.21 -8.67
C ASP A 145 23.74 20.03 -9.95
N LYS A 146 22.80 20.98 -9.94
CA LYS A 146 22.58 21.92 -11.07
C LYS A 146 23.61 23.02 -11.12
N ASP A 147 24.12 23.45 -9.96
CA ASP A 147 25.13 24.52 -9.87
C ASP A 147 26.52 24.04 -10.31
N LYS A 148 26.73 22.72 -10.42
CA LYS A 148 27.97 22.16 -10.97
C LYS A 148 27.88 22.10 -12.49
N PRO A 149 28.94 22.50 -13.22
CA PRO A 149 28.96 22.34 -14.67
C PRO A 149 28.79 20.86 -15.01
N LYS A 150 27.72 20.56 -15.76
CA LYS A 150 27.31 19.19 -16.10
C LYS A 150 28.12 18.70 -17.28
N GLU A 151 29.41 18.45 -17.05
CA GLU A 151 30.25 17.76 -18.03
C GLU A 151 29.81 16.30 -18.16
N ARG A 152 29.91 15.76 -19.39
CA ARG A 152 29.59 14.35 -19.64
C ARG A 152 30.62 13.46 -18.95
N ARG A 153 30.25 12.94 -17.78
CA ARG A 153 30.99 11.92 -17.05
C ARG A 153 30.78 10.54 -17.69
N ALA A 154 31.83 9.71 -17.72
CA ALA A 154 31.71 8.30 -18.09
C ALA A 154 30.78 7.55 -17.13
N PHE A 155 30.17 6.46 -17.61
CA PHE A 155 29.32 5.59 -16.79
C PHE A 155 30.12 4.99 -15.63
N ASP A 156 29.59 5.11 -14.43
CA ASP A 156 30.15 4.51 -13.23
C ASP A 156 29.11 3.60 -12.62
N ARG A 157 29.42 2.30 -12.61
CA ARG A 157 28.54 1.25 -12.10
C ARG A 157 28.05 1.56 -10.68
N GLU A 158 28.89 2.13 -9.83
CA GLU A 158 28.53 2.35 -8.42
C GLU A 158 27.55 3.53 -8.25
N GLN A 159 27.77 4.61 -8.99
CA GLN A 159 26.87 5.78 -8.94
C GLN A 159 25.59 5.59 -9.76
N ASP A 160 25.70 4.95 -10.93
CA ASP A 160 24.64 4.94 -11.94
C ASP A 160 23.77 3.68 -11.87
N LEU A 161 24.35 2.52 -11.50
CA LEU A 161 23.56 1.29 -11.44
C LEU A 161 22.76 1.20 -10.14
N GLN A 162 23.18 1.85 -9.04
CA GLN A 162 22.55 1.87 -7.71
C GLN A 162 22.00 0.50 -7.23
N VAL A 163 22.54 -0.62 -7.73
CA VAL A 163 22.12 -1.98 -7.40
C VAL A 163 22.99 -2.47 -6.26
N ASN A 164 22.36 -2.95 -5.18
CA ASN A 164 23.00 -3.39 -3.92
C ASN A 164 23.80 -2.28 -3.23
N ARG A 165 23.08 -1.36 -2.58
CA ARG A 165 23.61 -0.25 -1.76
C ARG A 165 24.31 -0.74 -0.48
N PHE A 166 25.34 -1.58 -0.62
CA PHE A 166 26.28 -1.79 0.46
C PHE A 166 27.00 -0.48 0.71
N ASP A 167 26.98 -0.01 1.95
CA ASP A 167 27.77 1.14 2.37
C ASP A 167 29.26 0.88 2.07
N ASP A 168 30.02 1.92 1.73
CA ASP A 168 31.46 1.77 1.42
C ASP A 168 32.22 1.17 2.60
N ALA A 169 31.77 1.46 3.82
CA ALA A 169 32.28 0.84 5.04
C ALA A 169 32.00 -0.67 5.06
N GLN A 170 30.79 -1.10 4.69
CA GLN A 170 30.42 -2.51 4.61
C GLN A 170 31.21 -3.25 3.53
N LYS A 171 31.40 -2.64 2.35
CA LYS A 171 32.25 -3.20 1.28
C LYS A 171 33.69 -3.37 1.77
N LYS A 172 34.28 -2.34 2.37
CA LYS A 172 35.65 -2.40 2.93
C LYS A 172 35.76 -3.45 4.02
N ALA A 173 34.77 -3.56 4.90
CA ALA A 173 34.76 -4.57 5.95
C ALA A 173 34.71 -5.99 5.37
N LEU A 174 33.89 -6.23 4.33
CA LEU A 174 33.80 -7.52 3.67
C LEU A 174 35.12 -7.88 2.94
N LEU A 175 35.76 -6.89 2.30
CA LEU A 175 37.05 -7.04 1.63
C LEU A 175 38.21 -7.30 2.61
N ARG A 176 38.15 -6.70 3.81
CA ARG A 176 39.09 -7.00 4.90
C ARG A 176 38.89 -8.41 5.44
N LYS A 177 37.64 -8.79 5.72
CA LYS A 177 37.28 -10.15 6.16
C LYS A 177 37.72 -11.21 5.16
N SER A 178 37.58 -10.97 3.85
CA SER A 178 38.00 -11.93 2.82
C SER A 178 39.52 -12.07 2.75
N LYS A 179 40.27 -10.97 2.90
CA LYS A 179 41.74 -11.01 2.94
C LYS A 179 42.27 -11.87 4.10
N GLU A 180 41.59 -11.82 5.25
CA GLU A 180 41.92 -12.62 6.42
C GLU A 180 41.57 -14.11 6.28
N LEU A 181 40.77 -14.53 5.29
CA LEU A 181 40.45 -15.95 5.12
C LEU A 181 41.69 -16.79 4.78
N ASN A 182 42.64 -16.23 4.04
CA ASN A 182 43.89 -16.91 3.69
C ASN A 182 44.80 -17.15 4.91
N THR A 183 44.71 -16.32 5.94
CA THR A 183 45.51 -16.46 7.16
C THR A 183 44.75 -17.17 8.28
N LYS A 184 43.42 -17.06 8.33
CA LYS A 184 42.56 -17.73 9.32
C LYS A 184 42.64 -19.26 9.28
N PHE A 185 42.84 -19.82 8.09
CA PHE A 185 43.01 -21.26 7.91
C PHE A 185 44.46 -21.64 7.61
N SER A 186 45.41 -20.71 7.77
CA SER A 186 46.82 -21.07 7.71
C SER A 186 47.16 -21.93 8.93
N HIS A 187 47.83 -23.05 8.70
CA HIS A 187 48.25 -23.98 9.74
C HIS A 187 49.16 -23.23 10.71
N GLY A 188 48.73 -23.10 11.97
CA GLY A 188 49.59 -22.56 13.02
C GLY A 188 50.76 -23.51 13.24
N ASN A 189 51.98 -22.98 13.27
CA ASN A 189 53.16 -23.70 13.76
C ASN A 189 53.10 -23.90 15.28
N SER A 190 51.96 -24.34 15.83
CA SER A 190 51.89 -24.81 17.21
C SER A 190 52.49 -26.20 17.26
N SER A 191 53.81 -26.26 17.48
CA SER A 191 54.44 -27.46 18.00
C SER A 191 53.90 -27.69 19.41
N MET A 192 52.92 -28.59 19.54
CA MET A 192 52.65 -29.23 20.83
C MET A 192 53.83 -30.17 21.12
N PHE A 193 54.66 -29.81 22.09
CA PHE A 193 55.55 -30.75 22.77
C PHE A 193 54.88 -31.22 24.07
N LEU A 194 55.19 -32.47 24.44
CA LEU A 194 54.70 -33.29 25.55
C LEU A 194 54.39 -32.55 26.87
#